data_AF-A0AAW0YNA7-F1
#
_entry.id   AF-A0AAW0YNA7-F1
#
_cell.length_a   1.000
_cell.length_b   1.000
_cell.length_c   1.000
_cell.angle_alpha   90.00
_cell.angle_beta   90.00
_cell.angle_gamma   90.00
#
_symmetry.space_group_name_H-M   'P 1'
#
loop_
_entity.id
_entity.type
_entity.pdbx_description
1 polymer ?
#
loop_
_entity_poly.entity_id
_entity_poly.type
_entity_poly.pdbx_seq_one_letter_code
_entity_poly.pdbx_strand_id
1 'polypeptide(L)'
;DCSALVVTLGSMLMKSIPRAKDTPAVADLVSLGHSQEEVMEAVRSSSYDHFTIELVDIQVVVSLSNEDWRSTLCCHEATPLHLLQPTNLRVDLQKCLLNNEPNLAKVKITVFLPNVVLSVIDQRLLQLAYIAHSIPLVQKEVAAEETEHLQSDIDVNMNVITEDVALAQLERAELNLSGEQQDTPQFTNLALIFTINEISLELKKASENVPQPLMKVAALSASVELTQRTFDLTVSIILGGILVQHMEGGERRLLSTPLSEGSTQALLTMKFIQV
;
A
#
# COMPACT_ATOMS: atom_id res chain seq x y z
N ASP A 1 23.66 -8.37 27.75
CA ASP A 1 23.58 -7.41 26.63
C ASP A 1 22.38 -7.73 25.77
N CYS A 2 21.25 -7.06 26.03
CA CYS A 2 20.05 -7.22 25.23
C CYS A 2 19.99 -6.10 24.18
N SER A 3 20.04 -6.47 22.90
CA SER A 3 19.62 -5.60 21.80
C SER A 3 18.10 -5.65 21.67
N ALA A 4 17.47 -4.56 21.24
CA ALA A 4 16.03 -4.51 21.01
C ALA A 4 15.71 -3.90 19.65
N LEU A 5 14.69 -4.46 18.99
CA LEU A 5 14.04 -3.87 17.83
C LEU A 5 12.76 -3.21 18.34
N VAL A 6 12.66 -1.90 18.20
CA VAL A 6 11.51 -1.11 18.61
C VAL A 6 10.80 -0.60 17.37
N VAL A 7 9.51 -0.91 17.27
CA VAL A 7 8.65 -0.46 16.18
C VAL A 7 7.62 0.52 16.75
N THR A 8 7.53 1.70 16.17
CA THR A 8 6.45 2.65 16.46
C THR A 8 5.65 2.88 15.18
N LEU A 9 4.33 2.87 15.33
CA LEU A 9 3.40 3.22 14.26
C LEU A 9 3.06 4.71 14.25
N GLY A 10 3.66 5.48 15.18
CA GLY A 10 3.45 6.90 15.33
C GLY A 10 2.01 7.22 15.75
N SER A 11 1.37 8.14 15.04
CA SER A 11 -0.02 8.53 15.28
C SER A 11 -0.89 8.30 14.05
N MET A 12 -2.13 7.86 14.28
CA MET A 12 -3.12 7.63 13.22
C MET A 12 -4.23 8.68 13.36
N LEU A 13 -4.51 9.38 12.27
CA LEU A 13 -5.61 10.33 12.17
C LEU A 13 -6.54 9.89 11.05
N MET A 14 -7.81 9.70 11.38
CA MET A 14 -8.86 9.40 10.40
C MET A 14 -9.83 10.56 10.34
N LYS A 15 -10.06 11.09 9.14
CA LYS A 15 -11.01 12.16 8.84
C LYS A 15 -12.08 11.61 7.92
N SER A 16 -13.34 11.76 8.29
CA SER A 16 -14.46 11.59 7.36
C SER A 16 -14.77 12.95 6.75
N ILE A 17 -14.91 13.03 5.43
CA ILE A 17 -15.28 14.27 4.74
C ILE A 17 -16.80 14.26 4.56
N PRO A 18 -17.56 15.06 5.34
CA PRO A 18 -19.00 15.14 5.20
C PRO A 18 -19.37 15.80 3.87
N ARG A 19 -20.50 15.38 3.30
CA ARG A 19 -20.96 15.96 2.03
C ARG A 19 -21.29 17.45 2.19
N ALA A 20 -20.88 18.23 1.20
CA ALA A 20 -21.33 19.61 1.08
C ALA A 20 -22.85 19.61 0.85
N LYS A 21 -23.60 20.24 1.78
CA LYS A 21 -25.06 20.42 1.62
C LYS A 21 -25.43 21.25 0.39
N ASP A 22 -24.49 22.00 -0.16
CA ASP A 22 -24.63 22.86 -1.34
C ASP A 22 -24.23 22.18 -2.66
N THR A 23 -24.11 20.84 -2.70
CA THR A 23 -23.97 20.16 -3.99
C THR A 23 -25.29 20.36 -4.74
N PRO A 24 -25.31 21.06 -5.89
CA PRO A 24 -26.55 21.31 -6.61
C PRO A 24 -27.20 19.96 -6.91
N ALA A 25 -28.51 19.87 -6.70
CA ALA A 25 -29.21 18.63 -6.99
C ALA A 25 -28.96 18.26 -8.46
N VAL A 26 -28.88 16.97 -8.77
CA VAL A 26 -28.68 16.49 -10.14
C VAL A 26 -29.72 17.10 -11.09
N ALA A 27 -30.94 17.37 -10.58
CA ALA A 27 -32.01 18.08 -11.26
C ALA A 27 -31.69 19.55 -11.58
N ASP A 28 -30.97 20.25 -10.71
CA ASP A 28 -30.55 21.63 -10.92
C ASP A 28 -29.45 21.70 -11.99
N LEU A 29 -28.46 20.79 -11.96
CA LEU A 29 -27.41 20.74 -12.98
C LEU A 29 -27.94 20.40 -14.38
N VAL A 30 -28.91 19.47 -14.47
CA VAL A 30 -29.57 19.12 -15.74
C VAL A 30 -30.43 20.29 -16.25
N SER A 31 -31.08 21.04 -15.36
CA SER A 31 -31.88 22.22 -15.76
C SER A 31 -31.05 23.46 -16.11
N LEU A 32 -29.82 23.56 -15.59
CA LEU A 32 -28.84 24.60 -15.93
C LEU A 32 -28.11 24.36 -17.27
N GLY A 33 -28.36 23.23 -17.95
CA GLY A 33 -27.79 22.95 -19.27
C GLY A 33 -26.33 22.50 -19.25
N HIS A 34 -25.85 21.96 -18.13
CA HIS A 34 -24.51 21.36 -18.03
C HIS A 34 -24.37 20.14 -18.94
N SER A 35 -23.13 19.86 -19.36
CA SER A 35 -22.81 18.69 -20.19
C SER A 35 -23.09 17.39 -19.43
N GLN A 36 -23.45 16.33 -20.17
CA GLN A 36 -23.77 15.02 -19.59
C GLN A 36 -22.60 14.47 -18.75
N GLU A 37 -21.36 14.69 -19.20
CA GLU A 37 -20.13 14.35 -18.47
C GLU A 37 -20.00 15.09 -17.14
N GLU A 38 -20.28 16.40 -17.09
CA GLU A 38 -20.20 17.19 -15.85
C GLU A 38 -21.25 16.72 -14.83
N VAL A 39 -22.46 16.44 -15.28
CA VAL A 39 -23.53 15.88 -14.43
C VAL A 39 -23.12 14.49 -13.92
N MET A 40 -22.57 13.64 -14.79
CA MET A 40 -22.15 12.30 -14.41
C MET A 40 -20.99 12.30 -13.42
N GLU A 41 -20.04 13.22 -13.55
CA GLU A 41 -18.93 13.36 -12.60
C GLU A 41 -19.40 13.96 -11.25
N ALA A 42 -20.37 14.88 -11.27
CA ALA A 42 -21.02 15.37 -10.05
C ALA A 42 -21.79 14.25 -9.33
N VAL A 43 -22.51 13.40 -10.07
CA VAL A 43 -23.17 12.21 -9.51
C VAL A 43 -22.15 11.22 -8.98
N ARG A 44 -21.09 10.93 -9.76
CA ARG A 44 -20.02 10.01 -9.34
C ARG A 44 -19.35 10.48 -8.06
N SER A 45 -18.95 11.75 -7.97
CA SER A 45 -18.28 12.30 -6.80
C SER A 45 -19.18 12.37 -5.56
N SER A 46 -20.48 12.64 -5.72
CA SER A 46 -21.45 12.64 -4.62
C SER A 46 -21.92 11.25 -4.17
N SER A 47 -21.59 10.19 -4.93
CA SER A 47 -21.98 8.81 -4.65
C SER A 47 -21.04 8.06 -3.71
N TYR A 48 -19.95 8.69 -3.24
CA TYR A 48 -18.99 8.07 -2.33
C TYR A 48 -18.92 8.80 -0.99
N ASP A 49 -18.87 8.02 0.08
CA ASP A 49 -18.40 8.49 1.37
C ASP A 49 -16.86 8.45 1.38
N HIS A 50 -16.25 9.57 1.75
CA HIS A 50 -14.81 9.78 1.68
C HIS A 50 -14.18 9.75 3.08
N PHE A 51 -13.12 8.95 3.21
CA PHE A 51 -12.32 8.84 4.42
C PHE A 51 -10.85 9.03 4.07
N THR A 52 -10.18 9.95 4.76
CA THR A 52 -8.73 10.13 4.67
C THR A 52 -8.11 9.64 5.96
N ILE A 53 -7.20 8.68 5.85
CA ILE A 53 -6.43 8.10 6.94
C ILE A 53 -4.97 8.54 6.75
N GLU A 54 -4.39 9.15 7.77
CA GLU A 54 -3.01 9.59 7.80
C GLU A 54 -2.30 8.89 8.96
N LEU A 55 -1.32 8.05 8.66
CA LEU A 55 -0.35 7.57 9.64
C LEU A 55 0.87 8.47 9.56
N VAL A 56 1.20 9.07 10.69
CA VAL A 56 2.30 10.04 10.82
C VAL A 56 3.35 9.44 11.73
N ASP A 57 4.61 9.55 11.29
CA ASP A 57 5.79 9.21 12.09
C ASP A 57 5.94 7.71 12.41
N ILE A 58 5.76 6.86 11.40
CA ILE A 58 6.12 5.44 11.47
C ILE A 58 7.65 5.34 11.49
N GLN A 59 8.19 4.68 12.50
CA GLN A 59 9.64 4.52 12.66
C GLN A 59 9.99 3.13 13.16
N VAL A 60 11.19 2.66 12.82
CA VAL A 60 11.76 1.43 13.37
C VAL A 60 13.17 1.74 13.84
N VAL A 61 13.48 1.38 15.08
CA VAL A 61 14.77 1.63 15.73
C VAL A 61 15.37 0.32 16.19
N VAL A 62 16.68 0.17 16.00
CA VAL A 62 17.45 -0.94 16.58
C VAL A 62 18.36 -0.35 17.63
N SER A 63 18.22 -0.75 18.90
CA SER A 63 19.05 -0.27 20.00
C SER A 63 20.00 -1.33 20.52
N LEU A 64 21.24 -0.95 20.79
CA LEU A 64 22.24 -1.76 21.47
C LEU A 64 22.17 -1.59 22.99
N SER A 65 22.91 -2.44 23.71
CA SER A 65 22.93 -2.46 25.16
C SER A 65 23.66 -1.26 25.74
N ASN A 66 22.91 -0.19 26.04
CA ASN A 66 23.28 1.10 26.65
C ASN A 66 22.75 2.33 25.89
N GLU A 67 21.99 2.14 24.81
CA GLU A 67 21.47 3.24 24.01
C GLU A 67 20.03 3.62 24.38
N ASP A 68 19.73 4.92 24.42
CA ASP A 68 18.40 5.42 24.74
C ASP A 68 17.53 5.59 23.49
N TRP A 69 16.87 4.50 23.11
CA TRP A 69 15.92 4.50 22.00
C TRP A 69 14.68 5.36 22.26
N ARG A 70 14.30 5.62 23.53
CA ARG A 70 13.08 6.38 23.84
C ARG A 70 13.22 7.84 23.42
N SER A 71 14.35 8.45 23.78
CA SER A 71 14.65 9.82 23.38
C SER A 71 14.76 9.96 21.85
N THR A 72 15.30 8.94 21.17
CA THR A 72 15.37 8.89 19.71
C THR A 72 14.00 8.92 19.04
N LEU A 73 13.01 8.18 19.54
CA LEU A 73 11.67 8.16 18.96
C LEU A 73 10.96 9.53 19.07
N CYS A 74 11.22 10.27 20.15
CA CYS A 74 10.62 11.60 20.37
C CYS A 74 11.27 12.72 19.54
N CYS A 75 12.44 12.49 18.95
CA CYS A 75 13.21 13.54 18.30
C CYS A 75 12.70 13.90 16.89
N HIS A 76 11.81 13.07 16.30
CA HIS A 76 11.27 13.19 14.93
C HIS A 76 12.33 13.35 13.80
N GLU A 77 13.61 13.28 14.13
CA GLU A 77 14.75 13.39 13.24
C GLU A 77 15.40 12.03 13.01
N ALA A 78 16.00 11.86 11.83
CA ALA A 78 16.74 10.65 11.50
C ALA A 78 18.02 10.56 12.32
N THR A 79 18.10 9.55 13.18
CA THR A 79 19.29 9.26 14.01
C THR A 79 20.01 8.00 13.52
N PRO A 80 21.26 7.76 13.97
CA PRO A 80 21.96 6.49 13.73
C PRO A 80 21.27 5.23 14.25
N LEU A 81 20.25 5.38 15.11
CA LEU A 81 19.49 4.27 15.69
C LEU A 81 18.32 3.83 14.78
N HIS A 82 17.88 4.71 13.87
CA HIS A 82 16.75 4.43 12.98
C HIS A 82 17.15 3.43 11.89
N LEU A 83 16.50 2.26 11.94
CA LEU A 83 16.44 1.33 10.82
C LEU A 83 15.49 1.85 9.75
N LEU A 84 14.31 2.36 10.14
CA LEU A 84 13.37 3.07 9.28
C LEU A 84 13.23 4.50 9.81
N GLN A 85 13.56 5.47 8.96
CA GLN A 85 13.37 6.89 9.28
C GLN A 85 11.87 7.24 9.39
N PRO A 86 11.53 8.30 10.16
CA PRO A 86 10.18 8.88 10.19
C PRO A 86 9.48 8.90 8.83
N THR A 87 8.47 8.05 8.68
CA THR A 87 7.74 7.87 7.42
C THR A 87 6.25 8.11 7.64
N ASN A 88 5.62 8.82 6.70
CA ASN A 88 4.18 9.09 6.72
C ASN A 88 3.49 8.28 5.63
N LEU A 89 2.28 7.82 5.90
CA LEU A 89 1.44 7.07 4.97
C LEU A 89 0.07 7.74 4.91
N ARG A 90 -0.42 8.02 3.70
CA ARG A 90 -1.77 8.51 3.47
C ARG A 90 -2.58 7.46 2.72
N VAL A 91 -3.80 7.23 3.19
CA VAL A 91 -4.78 6.35 2.55
C VAL A 91 -6.08 7.11 2.39
N ASP A 92 -6.51 7.31 1.15
CA ASP A 92 -7.83 7.82 0.81
C ASP A 92 -8.74 6.63 0.46
N LEU A 93 -9.73 6.38 1.31
CA LEU A 93 -10.73 5.33 1.17
C LEU A 93 -12.06 5.97 0.74
N GLN A 94 -12.63 5.49 -0.36
CA GLN A 94 -13.92 5.93 -0.86
C GLN A 94 -14.85 4.72 -0.93
N LYS A 95 -15.98 4.78 -0.23
CA LYS A 95 -17.01 3.73 -0.28
C LYS A 95 -18.21 4.23 -1.08
N CYS A 96 -18.57 3.52 -2.14
CA CYS A 96 -19.76 3.84 -2.92
C CYS A 96 -21.02 3.49 -2.12
N LEU A 97 -22.05 4.31 -2.32
CA LEU A 97 -23.37 4.16 -1.68
C LEU A 97 -24.41 3.59 -2.63
N LEU A 98 -24.08 3.57 -3.93
CA LEU A 98 -24.92 3.05 -4.99
C LEU A 98 -24.40 1.65 -5.34
N ASN A 99 -24.92 0.64 -4.64
CA ASN A 99 -24.38 -0.72 -4.72
C ASN A 99 -24.65 -1.42 -6.06
N ASN A 100 -25.65 -0.94 -6.82
CA ASN A 100 -26.14 -1.58 -8.05
C ASN A 100 -25.73 -0.84 -9.33
N GLU A 101 -24.73 0.04 -9.28
CA GLU A 101 -24.24 0.77 -10.45
C GLU A 101 -22.97 0.11 -11.04
N PRO A 102 -23.03 -0.53 -12.23
CA PRO A 102 -21.87 -1.21 -12.83
C PRO A 102 -20.70 -0.27 -13.14
N ASN A 103 -21.00 1.00 -13.39
CA ASN A 103 -20.04 2.05 -13.76
C ASN A 103 -19.29 2.65 -12.57
N LEU A 104 -19.60 2.21 -11.33
CA LEU A 104 -19.00 2.69 -10.10
C LEU A 104 -18.31 1.53 -9.35
N ALA A 105 -17.09 1.78 -8.88
CA ALA A 105 -16.41 0.83 -8.02
C ALA A 105 -17.02 0.86 -6.62
N LYS A 106 -17.35 -0.30 -6.03
CA LYS A 106 -17.92 -0.34 -4.68
C LYS A 106 -16.98 0.26 -3.64
N VAL A 107 -15.67 -0.01 -3.78
CA VAL A 107 -14.63 0.56 -2.93
C VAL A 107 -13.47 1.05 -3.79
N LYS A 108 -12.97 2.25 -3.48
CA LYS A 108 -11.71 2.77 -4.00
C LYS A 108 -10.73 3.03 -2.86
N ILE A 109 -9.50 2.59 -3.03
CA ILE A 109 -8.42 2.78 -2.06
C ILE A 109 -7.23 3.40 -2.78
N THR A 110 -6.87 4.61 -2.40
CA THR A 110 -5.66 5.28 -2.91
C THR A 110 -4.66 5.39 -1.77
N VAL A 111 -3.54 4.70 -1.89
CA VAL A 111 -2.44 4.71 -0.94
C VAL A 111 -1.28 5.50 -1.51
N PHE A 112 -0.82 6.49 -0.75
CA PHE A 112 0.32 7.33 -1.08
C PHE A 112 1.37 7.26 0.03
N LEU A 113 2.57 6.81 -0.34
CA LEU A 113 3.71 6.69 0.55
C LEU A 113 4.86 7.48 -0.07
N PRO A 114 5.20 8.70 0.40
CA PRO A 114 6.15 9.56 -0.28
C PRO A 114 7.54 8.93 -0.37
N ASN A 115 8.30 8.87 0.72
CA ASN A 115 9.67 8.34 0.74
C ASN A 115 9.84 7.38 1.92
N VAL A 116 10.44 6.23 1.67
CA VAL A 116 10.82 5.24 2.68
C VAL A 116 12.33 5.13 2.68
N VAL A 117 12.96 5.48 3.80
CA VAL A 117 14.42 5.39 3.93
C VAL A 117 14.77 4.39 5.03
N LEU A 118 15.35 3.28 4.60
CA LEU A 118 15.91 2.26 5.46
C LEU A 118 17.40 2.54 5.63
N SER A 119 17.87 2.77 6.85
CA SER A 119 19.27 3.08 7.14
C SER A 119 19.85 2.01 8.06
N VAL A 120 20.84 1.28 7.57
CA VAL A 120 21.49 0.20 8.34
C VAL A 120 22.95 0.53 8.58
N ILE A 121 23.34 0.52 9.85
CA ILE A 121 24.74 0.57 10.26
C ILE A 121 25.27 -0.86 10.38
N ASP A 122 26.47 -1.12 9.86
CA ASP A 122 27.14 -2.43 9.90
C ASP A 122 27.12 -3.11 11.28
N GLN A 123 27.43 -2.38 12.37
CA GLN A 123 27.38 -2.90 13.74
C GLN A 123 25.98 -3.37 14.17
N ARG A 124 24.91 -2.76 13.62
CA ARG A 124 23.51 -3.11 13.92
C ARG A 124 22.98 -4.24 13.05
N LEU A 125 23.56 -4.48 11.87
CA LEU A 125 23.11 -5.52 10.94
C LEU A 125 23.15 -6.91 11.57
N LEU A 126 24.24 -7.24 12.28
CA LEU A 126 24.41 -8.54 12.92
C LEU A 126 23.39 -8.74 14.06
N GLN A 127 23.09 -7.68 14.81
CA GLN A 127 22.08 -7.70 15.86
C GLN A 127 20.67 -7.83 15.28
N LEU A 128 20.38 -7.16 14.17
CA LEU A 128 19.11 -7.32 13.46
C LEU A 128 18.92 -8.77 12.99
N ALA A 129 19.98 -9.40 12.46
CA ALA A 129 19.94 -10.80 12.05
C ALA A 129 19.71 -11.74 13.25
N TYR A 130 20.35 -11.47 14.38
CA TYR A 130 20.11 -12.22 15.62
C TYR A 130 18.67 -12.09 16.12
N ILE A 131 18.13 -10.86 16.16
CA ILE A 131 16.76 -10.59 16.55
C ILE A 131 15.78 -11.31 15.60
N ALA A 132 15.98 -11.19 14.29
CA ALA A 132 15.15 -11.84 13.29
C ALA A 132 15.12 -13.37 13.44
N HIS A 133 16.25 -13.99 13.81
CA HIS A 133 16.31 -15.43 14.09
C HIS A 133 15.67 -15.81 15.43
N SER A 134 15.68 -14.91 16.41
CA SER A 134 15.11 -15.13 17.74
C SER A 134 13.57 -15.01 17.78
N ILE A 135 12.98 -14.31 16.81
CA ILE A 135 11.52 -14.20 16.70
C ILE A 135 11.01 -15.56 16.21
N PRO A 136 10.23 -16.29 17.02
CA PRO A 136 9.67 -17.55 16.59
C PRO A 136 8.73 -17.23 15.42
N LEU A 137 9.08 -17.72 14.23
CA LEU A 137 8.13 -17.72 13.13
C LEU A 137 6.94 -18.55 13.61
N VAL A 138 5.73 -18.01 13.47
CA VAL A 138 4.51 -18.76 13.73
C VAL A 138 4.53 -19.95 12.79
N GLN A 139 4.98 -21.10 13.29
CA GLN A 139 4.94 -22.35 12.55
C GLN A 139 3.46 -22.67 12.43
N LYS A 140 2.90 -22.45 11.23
CA LYS A 140 1.69 -23.14 10.82
C LYS A 140 2.05 -24.62 10.88
N GLU A 141 1.66 -25.30 11.95
CA GLU A 141 1.75 -26.75 12.04
C GLU A 141 0.90 -27.33 10.91
N VAL A 142 1.54 -27.61 9.77
CA VAL A 142 1.04 -28.58 8.82
C VAL A 142 1.49 -29.92 9.37
N ALA A 143 0.72 -30.45 10.32
CA ALA A 143 0.81 -31.84 10.70
C ALA A 143 0.46 -32.67 9.46
N ALA A 144 1.47 -33.31 8.88
CA ALA A 144 1.31 -34.31 7.85
C ALA A 144 0.78 -35.59 8.50
N GLU A 145 -0.53 -35.81 8.41
CA GLU A 145 -1.12 -37.15 8.39
C GLU A 145 -1.82 -37.34 7.04
N GLU A 146 -1.56 -38.48 6.42
CA GLU A 146 -1.84 -38.77 5.02
C GLU A 146 -3.34 -38.98 4.73
N THR A 147 -3.78 -38.48 3.56
CA THR A 147 -4.98 -38.88 2.77
C THR A 147 -6.35 -38.71 3.46
N GLU A 148 -7.31 -37.91 2.97
CA GLU A 148 -7.80 -37.68 1.61
C GLU A 148 -8.41 -36.28 1.48
N HIS A 149 -8.45 -35.76 0.24
CA HIS A 149 -9.29 -34.65 -0.22
C HIS A 149 -9.42 -33.40 0.67
N LEU A 150 -8.76 -32.32 0.25
CA LEU A 150 -9.34 -30.97 0.04
C LEU A 150 -8.20 -30.01 -0.30
N GLN A 151 -8.17 -29.57 -1.55
CA GLN A 151 -7.37 -28.43 -1.99
C GLN A 151 -7.92 -27.20 -1.25
N SER A 152 -7.16 -26.63 -0.32
CA SER A 152 -7.51 -25.36 0.33
C SER A 152 -6.55 -24.29 -0.14
N ASP A 153 -7.04 -23.52 -1.09
CA ASP A 153 -6.51 -22.27 -1.57
C ASP A 153 -6.12 -21.34 -0.40
N ILE A 154 -5.02 -20.62 -0.59
CA ILE A 154 -4.66 -19.48 0.24
C ILE A 154 -5.59 -18.34 -0.18
N ASP A 155 -6.83 -18.40 0.30
CA ASP A 155 -7.74 -17.27 0.26
C ASP A 155 -7.37 -16.33 1.40
N VAL A 156 -6.91 -15.14 1.06
CA VAL A 156 -6.94 -13.97 1.94
C VAL A 156 -8.41 -13.60 2.12
N ASN A 157 -9.11 -14.40 2.92
CA ASN A 157 -10.51 -14.20 3.22
C ASN A 157 -10.62 -13.16 4.33
N MET A 158 -10.62 -11.88 3.94
CA MET A 158 -11.16 -10.81 4.77
C MET A 158 -12.68 -10.99 4.82
N ASN A 159 -13.12 -11.98 5.59
CA ASN A 159 -14.52 -12.27 5.83
C ASN A 159 -15.07 -11.25 6.85
N VAL A 160 -15.16 -9.99 6.44
CA VAL A 160 -16.28 -9.17 6.90
C VAL A 160 -17.43 -9.58 6.01
N ILE A 161 -18.23 -10.55 6.48
CA ILE A 161 -19.49 -10.89 5.83
C ILE A 161 -20.39 -9.66 6.00
N THR A 162 -20.30 -8.71 5.07
CA THR A 162 -21.35 -7.72 4.89
C THR A 162 -22.52 -8.41 4.21
N GLU A 163 -23.74 -7.99 4.53
CA GLU A 163 -24.97 -8.49 3.90
C GLU A 163 -24.88 -8.48 2.36
N ASP A 164 -24.08 -7.58 1.79
CA ASP A 164 -23.81 -7.45 0.36
C ASP A 164 -23.17 -8.70 -0.29
N VAL A 165 -22.32 -9.45 0.44
CA VAL A 165 -21.71 -10.70 -0.09
C VAL A 165 -22.73 -11.84 -0.06
N ALA A 166 -23.56 -11.89 0.97
CA ALA A 166 -24.65 -12.87 1.08
C ALA A 166 -25.72 -12.62 0.01
N LEU A 167 -26.06 -11.35 -0.26
CA LEU A 167 -26.94 -10.94 -1.35
C LEU A 167 -26.38 -11.33 -2.72
N ALA A 168 -25.09 -11.10 -2.98
CA ALA A 168 -24.45 -11.51 -4.22
C ALA A 168 -24.42 -13.06 -4.40
N GLN A 169 -24.34 -13.82 -3.31
CA GLN A 169 -24.44 -15.29 -3.34
C GLN A 169 -25.88 -15.78 -3.56
N LEU A 170 -26.87 -15.08 -2.99
CA LEU A 170 -28.29 -15.35 -3.20
C LEU A 170 -28.71 -15.04 -4.64
N GLU A 171 -28.27 -13.92 -5.22
CA GLU A 171 -28.50 -13.60 -6.64
C GLU A 171 -27.89 -14.67 -7.55
N ARG A 172 -26.67 -15.15 -7.26
CA ARG A 172 -26.05 -16.28 -7.98
C ARG A 172 -26.86 -17.58 -7.86
N ALA A 173 -27.50 -17.82 -6.72
CA ALA A 173 -28.33 -19.00 -6.50
C ALA A 173 -29.68 -18.90 -7.22
N GLU A 174 -30.29 -17.71 -7.26
CA GLU A 174 -31.55 -17.46 -7.98
C GLU A 174 -31.39 -17.55 -9.50
N LEU A 175 -30.26 -17.06 -10.05
CA LEU A 175 -29.95 -17.12 -11.48
C LEU A 175 -29.75 -18.55 -12.00
N ASN A 176 -29.37 -19.50 -11.14
CA ASN A 176 -29.23 -20.91 -11.53
C ASN A 176 -30.59 -21.64 -11.71
N LEU A 177 -31.69 -21.04 -11.25
CA LEU A 177 -33.05 -21.61 -11.34
C LEU A 177 -33.81 -21.12 -12.58
N SER A 178 -33.47 -19.94 -13.11
CA SER A 178 -34.06 -19.36 -14.31
C SER A 178 -33.08 -19.44 -15.47
N GLY A 179 -33.24 -20.44 -16.35
CA GLY A 179 -32.40 -20.66 -17.53
C GLY A 179 -32.53 -19.61 -18.65
N GLU A 180 -32.56 -18.32 -18.31
CA GLU A 180 -32.46 -17.21 -19.25
C GLU A 180 -31.01 -16.67 -19.24
N GLN A 181 -30.37 -16.65 -20.40
CA GLN A 181 -29.10 -15.92 -20.59
C GLN A 181 -29.38 -14.41 -20.48
N GLN A 182 -29.43 -13.89 -19.27
CA GLN A 182 -29.29 -12.46 -19.03
C GLN A 182 -27.80 -12.11 -19.08
N ASP A 183 -27.46 -11.06 -19.83
CA ASP A 183 -26.17 -10.38 -19.72
C ASP A 183 -25.97 -9.97 -18.25
N THR A 184 -25.26 -10.79 -17.48
CA THR A 184 -24.99 -10.49 -16.07
C THR A 184 -24.08 -9.26 -16.03
N PRO A 185 -24.51 -8.14 -15.43
CA PRO A 185 -23.71 -6.93 -15.40
C PRO A 185 -22.40 -7.17 -14.64
N GLN A 186 -21.29 -6.72 -15.22
CA GLN A 186 -19.98 -6.77 -14.58
C GLN A 186 -19.83 -5.57 -13.63
N PHE A 187 -19.61 -5.82 -12.35
CA PHE A 187 -19.39 -4.79 -11.34
C PHE A 187 -17.91 -4.67 -11.02
N THR A 188 -17.48 -3.47 -10.65
CA THR A 188 -16.14 -3.25 -10.08
C THR A 188 -16.27 -3.29 -8.56
N ASN A 189 -15.71 -4.31 -7.90
CA ASN A 189 -15.80 -4.45 -6.45
C ASN A 189 -14.73 -3.61 -5.74
N LEU A 190 -13.50 -3.61 -6.26
CA LEU A 190 -12.37 -2.90 -5.68
C LEU A 190 -11.52 -2.26 -6.76
N ALA A 191 -11.19 -0.99 -6.57
CA ALA A 191 -10.11 -0.31 -7.28
C ALA A 191 -9.08 0.16 -6.25
N LEU A 192 -7.85 -0.33 -6.34
CA LEU A 192 -6.76 0.03 -5.45
C LEU A 192 -5.62 0.63 -6.27
N ILE A 193 -5.13 1.78 -5.83
CA ILE A 193 -3.93 2.42 -6.36
C ILE A 193 -2.98 2.61 -5.20
N PHE A 194 -1.78 2.06 -5.31
CA PHE A 194 -0.67 2.29 -4.40
C PHE A 194 0.43 3.02 -5.16
N THR A 195 0.96 4.09 -4.59
CA THR A 195 2.06 4.84 -5.17
C THR A 195 3.11 5.16 -4.12
N ILE A 196 4.37 4.98 -4.50
CA ILE A 196 5.53 5.36 -3.72
C ILE A 196 6.53 6.12 -4.57
N ASN A 197 7.08 7.23 -4.04
CA ASN A 197 8.03 8.04 -4.81
C ASN A 197 9.45 7.47 -4.74
N GLU A 198 9.92 7.09 -3.55
CA GLU A 198 11.25 6.49 -3.38
C GLU A 198 11.26 5.50 -2.22
N ILE A 199 11.82 4.31 -2.46
CA ILE A 199 12.26 3.40 -1.39
C ILE A 199 13.77 3.33 -1.48
N SER A 200 14.48 3.67 -0.41
CA SER A 200 15.93 3.57 -0.38
C SER A 200 16.44 2.77 0.81
N LEU A 201 17.51 2.04 0.57
CA LEU A 201 18.34 1.36 1.54
C LEU A 201 19.71 2.03 1.56
N GLU A 202 20.06 2.61 2.70
CA GLU A 202 21.35 3.23 2.97
C GLU A 202 22.17 2.32 3.89
N LEU A 203 23.34 1.92 3.42
CA LEU A 203 24.34 1.21 4.20
C LEU A 203 25.35 2.22 4.72
N LYS A 204 25.59 2.20 6.04
CA LYS A 204 26.53 3.07 6.74
C LYS A 204 27.55 2.24 7.51
N LYS A 205 28.79 2.70 7.51
CA LYS A 205 29.89 2.14 8.28
C LYS A 205 29.97 2.82 9.64
N ALA A 206 30.08 2.04 10.73
CA ALA A 206 30.32 2.59 12.04
C ALA A 206 31.69 3.31 12.07
N SER A 207 31.71 4.52 12.61
CA SER A 207 32.90 5.34 12.79
C SER A 207 32.80 6.04 14.14
N GLU A 208 33.92 6.50 14.70
CA GLU A 208 34.01 6.97 16.09
C GLU A 208 33.10 8.18 16.41
N ASN A 209 32.73 8.98 15.40
CA ASN A 209 31.89 10.17 15.59
C ASN A 209 30.55 10.13 14.84
N VAL A 210 30.57 9.93 13.53
CA VAL A 210 29.35 9.94 12.68
C VAL A 210 29.42 8.76 11.71
N PRO A 211 28.35 7.96 11.58
CA PRO A 211 28.30 6.86 10.63
C PRO A 211 28.58 7.37 9.21
N GLN A 212 29.53 6.73 8.52
CA GLN A 212 29.92 7.13 7.18
C GLN A 212 29.04 6.41 6.15
N PRO A 213 28.40 7.12 5.20
CA PRO A 213 27.62 6.48 4.15
C PRO A 213 28.53 5.66 3.23
N LEU A 214 28.21 4.38 3.07
CA LEU A 214 28.94 3.43 2.24
C LEU A 214 28.26 3.29 0.87
N MET A 215 26.95 3.03 0.88
CA MET A 215 26.20 2.69 -0.32
C MET A 215 24.73 3.06 -0.15
N LYS A 216 24.12 3.55 -1.22
CA LYS A 216 22.67 3.80 -1.32
C LYS A 216 22.11 2.98 -2.48
N VAL A 217 21.05 2.22 -2.22
CA VAL A 217 20.25 1.53 -3.23
C VAL A 217 18.86 2.12 -3.16
N ALA A 218 18.32 2.62 -4.26
CA ALA A 218 16.99 3.22 -4.30
C ALA A 218 16.17 2.68 -5.47
N ALA A 219 14.92 2.33 -5.19
CA ALA A 219 13.86 2.18 -6.18
C ALA A 219 13.16 3.53 -6.34
N LEU A 220 13.26 4.10 -7.55
CA LEU A 220 12.70 5.38 -7.93
C LEU A 220 11.33 5.16 -8.56
N SER A 221 10.29 5.63 -7.89
CA SER A 221 8.89 5.48 -8.24
C SER A 221 8.46 4.01 -8.36
N ALA A 222 7.53 3.58 -7.52
CA ALA A 222 6.82 2.34 -7.76
C ALA A 222 5.32 2.56 -7.58
N SER A 223 4.53 1.87 -8.39
CA SER A 223 3.09 1.90 -8.27
C SER A 223 2.48 0.54 -8.51
N VAL A 224 1.36 0.30 -7.85
CA VAL A 224 0.51 -0.85 -8.05
C VAL A 224 -0.90 -0.35 -8.31
N GLU A 225 -1.50 -0.83 -9.38
CA GLU A 225 -2.90 -0.60 -9.70
C GLU A 225 -3.59 -1.95 -9.74
N LEU A 226 -4.60 -2.13 -8.90
CA LEU A 226 -5.41 -3.34 -8.82
C LEU A 226 -6.86 -2.98 -9.11
N THR A 227 -7.48 -3.70 -10.03
CA THR A 227 -8.91 -3.60 -10.32
C THR A 227 -9.50 -5.00 -10.22
N GLN A 228 -10.41 -5.19 -9.27
CA GLN A 228 -11.17 -6.42 -9.09
C GLN A 228 -12.60 -6.20 -9.59
N ARG A 229 -12.99 -6.97 -10.59
CA ARG A 229 -14.35 -7.02 -11.12
C ARG A 229 -15.04 -8.33 -10.78
N THR A 230 -16.32 -8.46 -11.13
CA THR A 230 -17.08 -9.70 -10.90
C THR A 230 -16.44 -10.93 -11.54
N PHE A 231 -15.86 -10.77 -12.73
CA PHE A 231 -15.36 -11.86 -13.58
C PHE A 231 -13.86 -11.77 -13.87
N ASP A 232 -13.17 -10.74 -13.37
CA ASP A 232 -11.73 -10.61 -13.59
C ASP A 232 -11.02 -9.90 -12.43
N LEU A 233 -9.72 -10.14 -12.34
CA LEU A 233 -8.79 -9.39 -11.52
C LEU A 233 -7.63 -8.93 -12.40
N THR A 234 -7.40 -7.63 -12.45
CA THR A 234 -6.24 -7.03 -13.12
C THR A 234 -5.32 -6.40 -12.09
N VAL A 235 -4.04 -6.75 -12.13
CA VAL A 235 -2.99 -6.13 -11.31
C VAL A 235 -1.87 -5.63 -12.23
N SER A 236 -1.59 -4.32 -12.16
CA SER A 236 -0.48 -3.69 -12.87
C SER A 236 0.53 -3.21 -11.84
N ILE A 237 1.79 -3.60 -11.99
CA ILE A 237 2.90 -3.17 -11.14
C ILE A 237 3.90 -2.44 -12.02
N ILE A 238 4.25 -1.22 -11.64
CA ILE A 238 5.19 -0.36 -12.36
C ILE A 238 6.34 -0.04 -11.43
N LEU A 239 7.56 -0.26 -11.91
CA LEU A 239 8.79 0.21 -11.29
C LEU A 239 9.43 1.22 -12.24
N GLY A 240 9.57 2.46 -11.78
CA GLY A 240 10.10 3.57 -12.55
C GLY A 240 11.59 3.43 -12.84
N GLY A 241 12.39 3.21 -11.81
CA GLY A 241 13.83 3.11 -11.93
C GLY A 241 14.51 2.51 -10.71
N ILE A 242 15.77 2.15 -10.87
CA ILE A 242 16.69 1.78 -9.80
C ILE A 242 17.93 2.67 -9.88
N LEU A 243 18.43 3.09 -8.74
CA LEU A 243 19.68 3.83 -8.57
C LEU A 243 20.53 3.11 -7.53
N VAL A 244 21.80 2.87 -7.87
CA VAL A 244 22.78 2.33 -6.93
C VAL A 244 23.98 3.27 -6.92
N GLN A 245 24.31 3.79 -5.74
CA GLN A 245 25.41 4.69 -5.51
C GLN A 245 26.35 4.11 -4.47
N HIS A 246 27.64 4.11 -4.79
CA HIS A 246 28.71 3.95 -3.82
C HIS A 246 29.11 5.34 -3.33
N MET A 247 29.17 5.52 -2.01
CA MET A 247 29.40 6.83 -1.38
C MET A 247 30.75 6.90 -0.65
N GLU A 248 31.45 5.78 -0.47
CA GLU A 248 32.77 5.76 0.17
C GLU A 248 33.85 6.34 -0.77
N GLY A 249 34.54 7.38 -0.29
CA GLY A 249 35.61 8.07 -1.02
C GLY A 249 35.15 8.89 -2.23
N GLY A 250 33.86 9.23 -2.30
CA GLY A 250 33.25 10.03 -3.37
C GLY A 250 32.01 9.35 -3.96
N GLU A 251 31.04 10.16 -4.40
CA GLU A 251 29.78 9.66 -4.95
C GLU A 251 29.99 9.08 -6.36
N ARG A 252 29.89 7.76 -6.47
CA ARG A 252 29.98 7.02 -7.74
C ARG A 252 28.70 6.26 -7.98
N ARG A 253 28.03 6.55 -9.09
CA ARG A 253 26.85 5.79 -9.53
C ARG A 253 27.31 4.45 -10.11
N LEU A 254 26.94 3.35 -9.45
CA LEU A 254 27.23 1.99 -9.90
C LEU A 254 26.16 1.47 -10.88
N LEU A 255 24.91 1.88 -10.66
CA LEU A 255 23.79 1.57 -11.54
C LEU A 255 22.90 2.80 -11.63
N SER A 256 22.53 3.17 -12.84
CA SER A 256 21.57 4.22 -13.12
C SER A 256 20.67 3.74 -14.24
N THR A 257 19.38 3.89 -14.04
CA THR A 257 18.35 3.54 -15.00
C THR A 257 17.81 4.82 -15.64
N PRO A 258 17.15 4.78 -16.81
CA PRO A 258 16.77 5.99 -17.55
C PRO A 258 16.00 7.04 -16.72
N LEU A 259 15.15 6.62 -15.78
CA LEU A 259 14.44 7.53 -14.87
C LEU A 259 15.39 8.34 -13.96
N SER A 260 16.50 7.73 -13.52
CA SER A 260 17.53 8.41 -12.73
C SER A 260 18.37 9.41 -13.54
N GLU A 261 18.25 9.39 -14.86
CA GLU A 261 18.92 10.28 -15.81
C GLU A 261 17.95 11.33 -16.41
N GLY A 262 16.68 11.36 -15.94
CA GLY A 262 15.67 12.33 -16.36
C GLY A 262 14.73 11.86 -17.48
N SER A 263 14.79 10.59 -17.87
CA SER A 263 13.80 9.99 -18.79
C SER A 263 12.46 9.76 -18.08
N THR A 264 11.37 9.64 -18.85
CA THR A 264 10.02 9.33 -18.33
C THR A 264 9.64 7.85 -18.50
N GLN A 265 10.54 7.02 -19.03
CA GLN A 265 10.28 5.59 -19.22
C GLN A 265 10.41 4.82 -17.91
N ALA A 266 9.42 3.96 -17.65
CA ALA A 266 9.48 3.00 -16.55
C ALA A 266 10.47 1.87 -16.87
N LEU A 267 11.22 1.44 -15.86
CA LEU A 267 12.16 0.32 -15.93
C LEU A 267 11.46 -1.02 -16.15
N LEU A 268 10.36 -1.25 -15.45
CA LEU A 268 9.61 -2.49 -15.53
C LEU A 268 8.12 -2.21 -15.36
N THR A 269 7.31 -2.80 -16.24
CA THR A 269 5.86 -2.83 -16.12
C THR A 269 5.43 -4.30 -16.21
N MET A 270 4.79 -4.80 -15.16
CA MET A 270 4.21 -6.14 -15.11
C MET A 270 2.70 -6.01 -15.06
N LYS A 271 1.99 -6.76 -15.89
CA LYS A 271 0.54 -6.84 -15.88
C LYS A 271 0.10 -8.28 -15.70
N PHE A 272 -0.65 -8.53 -14.63
CA PHE A 272 -1.30 -9.79 -14.34
C PHE A 272 -2.81 -9.63 -14.57
N ILE A 273 -3.40 -10.61 -15.24
CA ILE A 273 -4.84 -10.66 -15.50
C ILE A 273 -5.28 -12.08 -15.18
N GLN A 274 -6.24 -12.19 -14.26
CA GLN A 274 -6.97 -13.41 -13.98
C GLN A 274 -8.39 -13.26 -14.51
N VAL A 275 -8.83 -14.27 -15.27
CA VAL A 275 -10.15 -14.37 -15.90
C VAL A 275 -10.88 -15.55 -15.26
#